data_AF-A0A7L2CAA2-F1
#
_entry.id   AF-A0A7L2CAA2-F1
#
_cell.length_a   1.000
_cell.length_b   1.000
_cell.length_c   1.000
_cell.angle_alpha   90.00
_cell.angle_beta   90.00
_cell.angle_gamma   90.00
#
_symmetry.space_group_name_H-M   'P 1'
#
loop_
_entity.id
_entity.type
_entity.pdbx_description
1 polymer ?
#
loop_
_entity_poly.entity_id
_entity_poly.type
_entity_poly.pdbx_seq_one_letter_code
_entity_poly.pdbx_strand_id
1 'polypeptide(L)'
;MDKCKQPYVNQKTNLEKFSPEILSEIEKLFAKKFTYTKPVNDEWKLPDPSNAFTSDHVEFHSLLALKDSMNEVKNQLSDKNLEDWHRHTSFTNKAGKIISHVKKSVNAELCTQAWCKFHEILCSFSLLPEEALQDGELNSVHLCEAPGAFIASLNHFLKSHHVPCHWNWVANTLNPYHEANDILMMIMDDRLIANTLPWWYFGPDNTGDVMTLRHLTGLQSFVSSMSTVHLVTADGSFDCQGNPGEQEALVSPLHYCETVTALMILGTGGSFVLKMFTLFEHCSINLLFLLNCSFEEVHVFKPATSKAGNSEAYVVCLRYMGRESLHLLLPKMVQNFGKEMVNKALFSQHTLPESFLKTHEECCMFFHKCQVETISENIRLFEHMEEAEQIKLNKLRDCAVEFFMQKFHIKPIGKNNWLVKKSKTGCSMNAKWFGQRNKYFSTYNERKMMETLTWNDKVAKGYF
;
A
#
# COMPACT_ATOMS: atom_id res chain seq x y z
N MET A 1 38.10 -16.50 -22.08
CA MET A 1 37.13 -16.16 -23.14
C MET A 1 36.01 -15.36 -22.50
N ASP A 2 36.23 -14.06 -22.44
CA ASP A 2 35.33 -13.07 -21.87
C ASP A 2 34.08 -12.93 -22.74
N LYS A 3 32.93 -13.31 -22.20
CA LYS A 3 31.64 -12.92 -22.79
C LYS A 3 31.41 -11.44 -22.48
N CYS A 4 31.88 -10.61 -23.39
CA CYS A 4 31.55 -9.19 -23.50
C CYS A 4 30.02 -9.02 -23.42
N LYS A 5 29.53 -8.46 -22.31
CA LYS A 5 28.13 -8.04 -22.19
C LYS A 5 27.93 -6.87 -23.15
N GLN A 6 27.02 -7.04 -24.10
CA GLN A 6 26.61 -5.97 -25.01
C GLN A 6 26.22 -4.71 -24.23
N PRO A 7 26.59 -3.52 -24.71
CA PRO A 7 26.16 -2.26 -24.11
C PRO A 7 24.64 -2.12 -24.23
N TYR A 8 24.02 -1.62 -23.16
CA TYR A 8 22.59 -1.40 -23.03
C TYR A 8 22.09 -0.43 -24.11
N VAL A 9 21.30 -0.94 -25.05
CA VAL A 9 20.58 -0.11 -26.02
C VAL A 9 19.45 0.58 -25.27
N ASN A 10 19.51 1.90 -25.22
CA ASN A 10 18.41 2.74 -24.75
C ASN A 10 17.24 2.50 -25.71
N GLN A 11 16.36 1.53 -25.41
CA GLN A 11 15.15 1.30 -26.19
C GLN A 11 14.30 2.57 -26.05
N LYS A 12 14.31 3.42 -27.07
CA LYS A 12 13.34 4.52 -27.18
C LYS A 12 11.96 3.91 -27.10
N THR A 13 11.22 4.25 -26.05
CA THR A 13 9.82 3.87 -25.92
C THR A 13 9.07 4.39 -27.14
N ASN A 14 8.33 3.52 -27.82
CA ASN A 14 7.57 3.89 -29.00
C ASN A 14 6.10 3.58 -28.76
N LEU A 15 5.38 4.56 -28.21
CA LEU A 15 3.94 4.47 -28.01
C LEU A 15 3.14 4.60 -29.33
N GLU A 16 3.73 5.20 -30.37
CA GLU A 16 3.08 5.42 -31.68
C GLU A 16 2.77 4.11 -32.41
N LYS A 17 3.38 2.99 -32.01
CA LYS A 17 3.09 1.66 -32.56
C LYS A 17 1.76 1.07 -32.07
N PHE A 18 1.14 1.63 -31.04
CA PHE A 18 -0.13 1.16 -30.50
C PHE A 18 -1.30 1.97 -31.06
N SER A 19 -2.46 1.33 -31.22
CA SER A 19 -3.66 2.04 -31.66
C SER A 19 -4.15 3.03 -30.59
N PRO A 20 -4.86 4.11 -30.99
CA PRO A 20 -5.42 5.08 -30.05
C PRO A 20 -6.32 4.45 -28.98
N GLU A 21 -7.06 3.39 -29.32
CA GLU A 21 -7.89 2.65 -28.38
C GLU A 21 -7.06 1.98 -27.26
N ILE A 22 -5.96 1.32 -27.62
CA ILE A 22 -5.05 0.67 -26.67
C ILE A 22 -4.41 1.72 -25.75
N LEU A 23 -3.95 2.83 -26.32
CA LEU A 23 -3.36 3.93 -25.55
C LEU A 23 -4.36 4.52 -24.56
N SER A 24 -5.58 4.82 -25.00
CA SER A 24 -6.62 5.37 -24.13
C SER A 24 -6.96 4.43 -22.96
N GLU A 25 -7.00 3.12 -23.21
CA GLU A 25 -7.26 2.13 -22.17
C GLU A 25 -6.12 2.03 -21.15
N ILE A 26 -4.86 2.17 -21.60
CA ILE A 26 -3.70 2.24 -20.70
C ILE A 26 -3.63 3.56 -19.95
N GLU A 27 -3.96 4.69 -20.57
CA GLU A 27 -4.04 5.98 -19.87
C GLU A 27 -5.04 5.92 -18.72
N LYS A 28 -6.23 5.34 -18.95
CA LYS A 28 -7.23 5.10 -17.90
C LYS A 28 -6.70 4.21 -16.78
N LEU A 29 -5.91 3.18 -17.10
CA LEU A 29 -5.28 2.31 -16.10
C LEU A 29 -4.37 3.11 -15.14
N PHE A 30 -3.63 4.08 -15.67
CA PHE A 30 -2.69 4.95 -14.92
C PHE A 30 -3.31 6.24 -14.37
N ALA A 31 -4.63 6.45 -14.53
CA ALA A 31 -5.33 7.66 -14.12
C ALA A 31 -6.23 7.46 -12.88
N LYS A 32 -6.11 6.32 -12.17
CA LYS A 32 -6.92 6.00 -10.99
C LYS A 32 -6.47 6.80 -9.77
N LYS A 33 -6.78 8.09 -9.78
CA LYS A 33 -6.49 9.09 -8.75
C LYS A 33 -7.76 9.87 -8.44
N PHE A 34 -8.03 10.08 -7.16
CA PHE A 34 -9.03 11.01 -6.67
C PHE A 34 -8.34 12.05 -5.75
N THR A 35 -8.71 13.31 -5.88
CA THR A 35 -8.19 14.40 -5.05
C THR A 35 -9.33 15.00 -4.24
N TYR A 36 -9.16 15.06 -2.91
CA TYR A 36 -10.10 15.78 -2.07
C TYR A 36 -9.94 17.28 -2.32
N THR A 37 -11.02 17.93 -2.74
CA THR A 37 -11.03 19.37 -2.98
C THR A 37 -11.68 20.07 -1.80
N LYS A 38 -10.86 20.74 -0.96
CA LYS A 38 -11.36 21.46 0.20
C LYS A 38 -12.19 22.68 -0.23
N PRO A 39 -13.30 22.98 0.45
CA PRO A 39 -14.13 24.12 0.11
C PRO A 39 -13.43 25.43 0.50
N VAL A 40 -13.67 26.50 -0.28
CA VAL A 40 -13.02 27.82 -0.12
C VAL A 40 -13.38 28.48 1.22
N ASN A 41 -14.51 28.10 1.82
CA ASN A 41 -14.99 28.62 3.10
C ASN A 41 -14.28 28.01 4.33
N ASP A 42 -13.29 27.14 4.14
CA ASP A 42 -12.50 26.53 5.22
C ASP A 42 -13.39 25.81 6.25
N GLU A 43 -14.43 25.13 5.76
CA GLU A 43 -15.40 24.36 6.54
C GLU A 43 -14.80 23.07 7.12
N TRP A 44 -13.80 22.49 6.44
CA TRP A 44 -13.17 21.24 6.85
C TRP A 44 -12.13 21.50 7.94
N LYS A 45 -12.63 21.65 9.16
CA LYS A 45 -11.83 21.89 10.37
C LYS A 45 -11.99 20.76 11.36
N LEU A 46 -10.96 20.58 12.18
CA LEU A 46 -11.03 19.68 13.31
C LEU A 46 -12.20 20.09 14.23
N PRO A 47 -13.10 19.15 14.57
CA PRO A 47 -14.11 19.38 15.59
C PRO A 47 -13.47 19.68 16.94
N ASP A 48 -14.26 20.20 17.88
CA ASP A 48 -13.80 20.39 19.26
C ASP A 48 -13.21 19.07 19.80
N PRO A 49 -11.92 19.04 20.15
CA PRO A 49 -11.26 17.86 20.68
C PRO A 49 -11.98 17.26 21.87
N SER A 50 -12.75 18.03 22.64
CA SER A 50 -13.57 17.55 23.76
C SER A 50 -14.56 16.45 23.34
N ASN A 51 -15.06 16.49 22.10
CA ASN A 51 -16.00 15.54 21.50
C ASN A 51 -15.34 14.31 20.85
N ALA A 52 -14.00 14.25 20.80
CA ALA A 52 -13.32 13.09 20.25
C ALA A 52 -13.52 11.86 21.15
N PHE A 53 -13.86 10.71 20.55
CA PHE A 53 -14.08 9.43 21.23
C PHE A 53 -15.25 9.41 22.24
N THR A 54 -16.25 10.29 22.08
CA THR A 54 -17.41 10.33 22.98
C THR A 54 -18.62 9.56 22.47
N SER A 55 -18.74 9.38 21.15
CA SER A 55 -19.88 8.73 20.49
C SER A 55 -19.52 7.34 19.97
N ASP A 56 -20.52 6.47 19.84
CA ASP A 56 -20.35 5.17 19.20
C ASP A 56 -20.12 5.32 17.69
N HIS A 57 -19.58 4.27 17.06
CA HIS A 57 -19.48 4.20 15.60
C HIS A 57 -20.88 4.18 14.99
N VAL A 58 -21.07 5.03 13.98
CA VAL A 58 -22.30 5.06 13.19
C VAL A 58 -21.92 5.04 11.73
N GLU A 59 -22.34 3.97 11.06
CA GLU A 59 -22.10 3.78 9.64
C GLU A 59 -23.05 4.63 8.79
N PHE A 60 -22.60 5.02 7.60
CA PHE A 60 -23.41 5.81 6.66
C PHE A 60 -24.11 4.89 5.67
N HIS A 61 -25.44 5.01 5.56
CA HIS A 61 -26.25 4.12 4.71
C HIS A 61 -25.78 4.06 3.24
N SER A 62 -25.39 5.19 2.64
CA SER A 62 -24.91 5.21 1.25
C SER A 62 -23.61 4.44 1.06
N LEU A 63 -22.67 4.56 2.01
CA LEU A 63 -21.39 3.86 1.98
C LEU A 63 -21.53 2.37 2.34
N LEU A 64 -22.43 2.01 3.25
CA LEU A 64 -22.79 0.61 3.50
C LEU A 64 -23.35 -0.07 2.26
N ALA A 65 -24.19 0.62 1.49
CA ALA A 65 -24.69 0.08 0.22
C ALA A 65 -23.55 -0.20 -0.78
N LEU A 66 -22.49 0.63 -0.79
CA LEU A 66 -21.29 0.36 -1.59
C LEU A 66 -20.50 -0.84 -1.06
N LYS A 67 -20.38 -1.00 0.27
CA LYS A 67 -19.77 -2.19 0.91
C LYS A 67 -20.51 -3.46 0.51
N ASP A 68 -21.84 -3.48 0.65
CA ASP A 68 -22.68 -4.62 0.31
C ASP A 68 -22.56 -4.98 -1.17
N SER A 69 -22.68 -3.98 -2.06
CA SER A 69 -22.52 -4.17 -3.50
C SER A 69 -21.14 -4.71 -3.88
N MET A 70 -20.07 -4.18 -3.27
CA MET A 70 -18.71 -4.66 -3.51
C MET A 70 -18.53 -6.12 -3.05
N ASN A 71 -19.09 -6.45 -1.88
CA ASN A 71 -19.02 -7.80 -1.33
C ASN A 71 -19.83 -8.79 -2.16
N GLU A 72 -20.99 -8.40 -2.70
CA GLU A 72 -21.75 -9.21 -3.65
C GLU A 72 -20.91 -9.60 -4.88
N VAL A 73 -20.21 -8.63 -5.48
CA VAL A 73 -19.33 -8.89 -6.64
C VAL A 73 -18.14 -9.78 -6.26
N LYS A 74 -17.51 -9.55 -5.10
CA LYS A 74 -16.41 -10.40 -4.60
C LYS A 74 -16.87 -11.82 -4.31
N ASN A 75 -18.10 -12.02 -3.82
CA ASN A 75 -18.64 -13.33 -3.49
C ASN A 75 -18.81 -14.23 -4.72
N GLN A 76 -18.93 -13.67 -5.92
CA GLN A 76 -18.92 -14.43 -7.18
C GLN A 76 -17.57 -15.15 -7.44
N LEU A 77 -16.54 -14.81 -6.68
CA LEU A 77 -15.21 -15.44 -6.75
C LEU A 77 -15.04 -16.61 -5.78
N SER A 78 -15.97 -16.80 -4.84
CA SER A 78 -15.81 -17.73 -3.71
C SER A 78 -15.69 -19.21 -4.13
N ASP A 79 -16.27 -19.57 -5.27
CA ASP A 79 -16.23 -20.92 -5.86
C ASP A 79 -15.09 -21.13 -6.87
N LYS A 80 -14.36 -20.07 -7.22
CA LYS A 80 -13.26 -20.19 -8.19
C LYS A 80 -12.07 -20.87 -7.53
N ASN A 81 -11.46 -21.86 -8.22
CA ASN A 81 -10.21 -22.46 -7.77
C ASN A 81 -9.13 -21.38 -7.65
N LEU A 82 -8.46 -21.30 -6.51
CA LEU A 82 -7.50 -20.23 -6.19
C LEU A 82 -6.31 -20.19 -7.15
N GLU A 83 -5.74 -21.34 -7.52
CA GLU A 83 -4.57 -21.39 -8.41
C GLU A 83 -4.95 -21.01 -9.84
N ASP A 84 -6.07 -21.52 -10.34
CA ASP A 84 -6.58 -21.20 -11.68
C ASP A 84 -6.97 -19.74 -11.79
N TRP A 85 -7.71 -19.23 -10.80
CA TRP A 85 -8.10 -17.83 -10.74
C TRP A 85 -6.88 -16.91 -10.63
N HIS A 86 -5.89 -17.27 -9.81
CA HIS A 86 -4.65 -16.51 -9.72
C HIS A 86 -3.88 -16.50 -11.03
N ARG A 87 -3.77 -17.64 -11.72
CA ARG A 87 -3.13 -17.75 -13.03
C ARG A 87 -3.86 -16.89 -14.08
N HIS A 88 -5.18 -16.95 -14.10
CA HIS A 88 -6.03 -16.14 -14.98
C HIS A 88 -5.85 -14.65 -14.74
N THR A 89 -6.06 -14.19 -13.49
CA THR A 89 -5.95 -12.77 -13.13
C THR A 89 -4.52 -12.23 -13.30
N SER A 90 -3.50 -13.09 -13.20
CA SER A 90 -2.13 -12.75 -13.56
C SER A 90 -1.94 -12.52 -15.06
N PHE A 91 -2.66 -13.27 -15.91
CA PHE A 91 -2.64 -13.13 -17.37
C PHE A 91 -3.49 -11.95 -17.87
N THR A 92 -4.64 -11.68 -17.27
CA THR A 92 -5.50 -10.55 -17.65
C THR A 92 -5.04 -9.22 -17.07
N ASN A 93 -4.15 -9.22 -16.07
CA ASN A 93 -3.57 -7.99 -15.53
C ASN A 93 -2.81 -7.21 -16.61
N LYS A 94 -3.37 -6.09 -17.06
CA LYS A 94 -2.79 -5.19 -18.06
C LYS A 94 -1.40 -4.68 -17.66
N ALA A 95 -1.12 -4.48 -16.37
CA ALA A 95 0.21 -4.09 -15.87
C ALA A 95 1.16 -5.27 -15.63
N GLY A 96 0.72 -6.51 -15.89
CA GLY A 96 1.40 -7.73 -15.44
C GLY A 96 2.79 -7.98 -16.02
N LYS A 97 3.18 -7.28 -17.10
CA LYS A 97 4.54 -7.37 -17.69
C LYS A 97 5.53 -6.36 -17.08
N ILE A 98 5.05 -5.28 -16.44
CA ILE A 98 5.86 -4.14 -15.98
C ILE A 98 6.97 -4.59 -15.03
N ILE A 99 6.63 -5.28 -13.94
CA ILE A 99 7.60 -5.68 -12.90
C ILE A 99 8.73 -6.53 -13.52
N SER A 100 8.37 -7.46 -14.40
CA SER A 100 9.34 -8.33 -15.08
C SER A 100 10.27 -7.55 -16.01
N HIS A 101 9.76 -6.49 -16.64
CA HIS A 101 10.52 -5.62 -17.52
C HIS A 101 11.46 -4.73 -16.71
N VAL A 102 10.96 -3.99 -15.72
CA VAL A 102 11.73 -3.14 -14.80
C VAL A 102 12.89 -3.91 -14.17
N LYS A 103 12.63 -5.12 -13.64
CA LYS A 103 13.67 -5.97 -13.04
C LYS A 103 14.80 -6.31 -14.02
N LYS A 104 14.51 -6.45 -15.31
CA LYS A 104 15.50 -6.73 -16.37
C LYS A 104 16.18 -5.47 -16.88
N SER A 105 15.44 -4.37 -17.04
CA SER A 105 15.88 -3.20 -17.79
C SER A 105 16.52 -2.12 -16.92
N VAL A 106 16.13 -1.95 -15.65
CA VAL A 106 16.62 -0.82 -14.82
C VAL A 106 17.53 -1.22 -13.67
N ASN A 107 17.84 -2.52 -13.52
CA ASN A 107 18.68 -3.03 -12.44
C ASN A 107 18.19 -2.55 -11.05
N ALA A 108 16.86 -2.54 -10.85
CA ALA A 108 16.22 -2.17 -9.59
C ALA A 108 16.47 -3.22 -8.49
N GLU A 109 16.98 -2.77 -7.36
CA GLU A 109 17.15 -3.56 -6.14
C GLU A 109 15.78 -3.89 -5.55
N LEU A 110 15.59 -5.13 -5.07
CA LEU A 110 14.34 -5.58 -4.45
C LEU A 110 13.07 -5.22 -5.26
N CYS A 111 13.15 -5.32 -6.60
CA CYS A 111 12.07 -4.96 -7.52
C CYS A 111 10.87 -5.92 -7.40
N THR A 112 10.00 -5.66 -6.43
CA THR A 112 8.73 -6.35 -6.19
C THR A 112 7.55 -5.56 -6.80
N GLN A 113 6.33 -6.05 -6.60
CA GLN A 113 5.13 -5.27 -6.94
C GLN A 113 5.02 -3.99 -6.10
N ALA A 114 5.29 -4.07 -4.79
CA ALA A 114 5.30 -2.92 -3.89
C ALA A 114 6.31 -1.84 -4.32
N TRP A 115 7.49 -2.27 -4.81
CA TRP A 115 8.49 -1.36 -5.38
C TRP A 115 7.89 -0.52 -6.53
N CYS A 116 7.19 -1.18 -7.47
CA CYS A 116 6.59 -0.49 -8.62
C CYS A 116 5.44 0.42 -8.19
N LYS A 117 4.58 -0.02 -7.27
CA LYS A 117 3.48 0.80 -6.72
C LYS A 117 4.01 2.09 -6.13
N PHE A 118 5.04 2.01 -5.28
CA PHE A 118 5.62 3.20 -4.67
C PHE A 118 6.37 4.07 -5.67
N HIS A 119 7.01 3.48 -6.68
CA HIS A 119 7.63 4.25 -7.75
C HIS A 119 6.61 5.06 -8.55
N GLU A 120 5.41 4.50 -8.80
CA GLU A 120 4.30 5.26 -9.40
C GLU A 120 3.87 6.42 -8.51
N ILE A 121 3.80 6.22 -7.19
CA ILE A 121 3.44 7.29 -6.24
C ILE A 121 4.51 8.39 -6.26
N LEU A 122 5.79 8.04 -6.11
CA LEU A 122 6.92 8.97 -6.14
C LEU A 122 6.93 9.85 -7.40
N CYS A 123 6.63 9.26 -8.56
CA CYS A 123 6.62 10.00 -9.81
C CYS A 123 5.30 10.73 -10.11
N SER A 124 4.22 10.43 -9.39
CA SER A 124 2.89 11.05 -9.59
C SER A 124 2.58 12.16 -8.59
N PHE A 125 3.33 12.25 -7.49
CA PHE A 125 3.12 13.20 -6.40
C PHE A 125 4.46 13.75 -5.93
N SER A 126 4.50 15.06 -5.61
CA SER A 126 5.67 15.71 -5.01
C SER A 126 5.81 15.32 -3.54
N LEU A 127 6.19 14.05 -3.28
CA LEU A 127 6.34 13.52 -1.92
C LEU A 127 7.50 14.17 -1.14
N LEU A 128 8.54 14.59 -1.84
CA LEU A 128 9.74 15.14 -1.23
C LEU A 128 9.60 16.67 -1.18
N PRO A 129 9.56 17.30 0.02
CA PRO A 129 9.46 18.74 0.16
C PRO A 129 10.63 19.45 -0.53
N GLU A 130 10.38 20.57 -1.21
CA GLU A 130 11.41 21.29 -1.95
C GLU A 130 12.52 21.80 -1.02
N GLU A 131 12.15 22.20 0.20
CA GLU A 131 13.05 22.66 1.25
C GLU A 131 14.08 21.58 1.61
N ALA A 132 13.63 20.33 1.77
CA ALA A 132 14.51 19.19 2.05
C ALA A 132 15.54 18.96 0.94
N LEU A 133 15.13 19.20 -0.32
CA LEU A 133 16.00 19.05 -1.48
C LEU A 133 16.99 20.22 -1.60
N GLN A 134 16.60 21.43 -1.17
CA GLN A 134 17.46 22.61 -1.14
C GLN A 134 18.50 22.54 -0.02
N ASP A 135 18.09 22.13 1.18
CA ASP A 135 18.98 21.96 2.34
C ASP A 135 19.94 20.78 2.17
N GLY A 136 19.63 19.87 1.24
CA GLY A 136 20.46 18.72 0.92
C GLY A 136 20.40 17.61 1.96
N GLU A 137 19.40 17.61 2.85
CA GLU A 137 19.14 16.55 3.84
C GLU A 137 17.72 16.01 3.68
N LEU A 138 17.59 14.72 3.41
CA LEU A 138 16.30 14.03 3.32
C LEU A 138 16.23 12.94 4.39
N ASN A 139 15.12 12.91 5.12
CA ASN A 139 14.90 11.96 6.21
C ASN A 139 13.54 11.29 6.02
N SER A 140 13.52 9.95 5.95
CA SER A 140 12.26 9.20 5.79
C SER A 140 12.09 8.11 6.84
N VAL A 141 10.83 7.82 7.20
CA VAL A 141 10.46 6.72 8.10
C VAL A 141 9.47 5.79 7.41
N HIS A 142 9.74 4.49 7.42
CA HIS A 142 8.94 3.48 6.72
C HIS A 142 8.37 2.46 7.71
N LEU A 143 7.06 2.49 7.94
CA LEU A 143 6.33 1.63 8.87
C LEU A 143 5.83 0.37 8.15
N CYS A 144 5.88 -0.77 8.83
CA CYS A 144 5.47 -2.07 8.28
C CYS A 144 6.09 -2.40 6.91
N GLU A 145 7.38 -2.09 6.75
CA GLU A 145 8.01 -1.94 5.43
C GLU A 145 8.58 -3.24 4.84
N ALA A 146 8.60 -4.35 5.59
CA ALA A 146 9.20 -5.58 5.09
C ALA A 146 8.64 -5.98 3.70
N PRO A 147 9.48 -6.39 2.74
CA PRO A 147 10.92 -6.64 2.88
C PRO A 147 11.83 -5.41 2.65
N GLY A 148 11.28 -4.21 2.42
CA GLY A 148 12.04 -2.99 2.12
C GLY A 148 11.82 -2.41 0.73
N ALA A 149 10.68 -2.68 0.10
CA ALA A 149 10.45 -2.37 -1.31
C ALA A 149 10.28 -0.87 -1.59
N PHE A 150 9.64 -0.11 -0.69
CA PHE A 150 9.50 1.34 -0.82
C PHE A 150 10.85 2.01 -0.58
N ILE A 151 11.64 1.53 0.40
CA ILE A 151 13.00 2.02 0.66
C ILE A 151 13.88 1.84 -0.60
N ALA A 152 13.89 0.64 -1.17
CA ALA A 152 14.66 0.36 -2.38
C ALA A 152 14.18 1.16 -3.60
N SER A 153 12.89 1.46 -3.68
CA SER A 153 12.30 2.31 -4.74
C SER A 153 12.64 3.78 -4.56
N LEU A 154 12.61 4.32 -3.33
CA LEU A 154 13.05 5.67 -3.01
C LEU A 154 14.54 5.84 -3.34
N ASN A 155 15.39 4.91 -2.91
CA ASN A 155 16.81 4.91 -3.28
C ASN A 155 16.99 4.98 -4.80
N HIS A 156 16.26 4.14 -5.54
CA HIS A 156 16.35 4.11 -6.99
C HIS A 156 15.90 5.42 -7.62
N PHE A 157 14.82 6.03 -7.13
CA PHE A 157 14.34 7.33 -7.58
C PHE A 157 15.40 8.42 -7.37
N LEU A 158 15.94 8.55 -6.14
CA LEU A 158 16.95 9.56 -5.79
C LEU A 158 18.20 9.42 -6.65
N LYS A 159 18.70 8.20 -6.85
CA LYS A 159 19.92 7.93 -7.63
C LYS A 159 19.73 8.10 -9.14
N SER A 160 18.58 7.69 -9.68
CA SER A 160 18.30 7.82 -11.12
C SER A 160 18.03 9.27 -11.55
N HIS A 161 17.47 10.07 -10.65
CA HIS A 161 17.21 11.50 -10.86
C HIS A 161 18.35 12.42 -10.42
N HIS A 162 19.44 11.86 -9.86
CA HIS A 162 20.58 12.62 -9.34
C HIS A 162 20.17 13.69 -8.32
N VAL A 163 19.22 13.36 -7.44
CA VAL A 163 18.76 14.26 -6.39
C VAL A 163 19.93 14.54 -5.42
N PRO A 164 20.37 15.80 -5.26
CA PRO A 164 21.56 16.14 -4.50
C PRO A 164 21.27 16.21 -2.99
N CYS A 165 20.84 15.10 -2.39
CA CYS A 165 20.56 15.03 -0.96
C CYS A 165 21.33 13.90 -0.27
N HIS A 166 21.72 14.16 0.98
CA HIS A 166 22.07 13.13 1.95
C HIS A 166 20.77 12.53 2.48
N TRP A 167 20.52 11.27 2.15
CA TRP A 167 19.29 10.59 2.55
C TRP A 167 19.54 9.67 3.74
N ASN A 168 18.92 9.98 4.87
CA ASN A 168 18.78 9.10 6.02
C ASN A 168 17.39 8.47 6.01
N TRP A 169 17.30 7.22 6.47
CA TRP A 169 16.02 6.55 6.61
C TRP A 169 16.00 5.67 7.84
N VAL A 170 14.80 5.48 8.41
CA VAL A 170 14.53 4.49 9.46
C VAL A 170 13.35 3.65 9.01
N ALA A 171 13.39 2.36 9.30
CA ALA A 171 12.32 1.45 8.95
C ALA A 171 11.87 0.62 10.15
N ASN A 172 10.63 0.17 10.11
CA ASN A 172 10.08 -0.77 11.05
C ASN A 172 9.29 -1.86 10.31
N THR A 173 9.25 -3.04 10.91
CA THR A 173 8.40 -4.18 10.56
C THR A 173 8.33 -5.09 11.78
N LEU A 174 7.38 -6.02 11.83
CA LEU A 174 7.48 -7.18 12.71
C LEU A 174 8.84 -7.85 12.51
N ASN A 175 9.57 -8.06 13.62
CA ASN A 175 10.94 -8.53 13.59
C ASN A 175 11.01 -9.99 13.12
N PRO A 176 11.62 -10.30 11.96
CA PRO A 176 11.70 -11.66 11.43
C PRO A 176 12.61 -12.58 12.28
N TYR A 177 13.38 -12.01 13.20
CA TYR A 177 14.31 -12.74 14.07
C TYR A 177 13.75 -12.94 15.50
N HIS A 178 12.52 -12.52 15.77
CA HIS A 178 11.89 -12.66 17.07
C HIS A 178 10.99 -13.90 17.12
N GLU A 179 11.32 -14.87 17.97
CA GLU A 179 10.69 -16.19 18.01
C GLU A 179 9.18 -16.19 18.32
N ALA A 180 8.72 -15.19 19.08
CA ALA A 180 7.29 -15.06 19.44
C ALA A 180 6.43 -14.47 18.31
N ASN A 181 7.04 -13.95 17.24
CA ASN A 181 6.27 -13.43 16.12
C ASN A 181 5.77 -14.56 15.25
N ASP A 182 4.48 -14.52 14.91
CA ASP A 182 3.88 -15.51 14.04
C ASP A 182 4.48 -15.43 12.62
N ILE A 183 5.11 -16.53 12.19
CA ILE A 183 5.69 -16.69 10.85
C ILE A 183 4.64 -16.42 9.77
N LEU A 184 3.36 -16.68 10.06
CA LEU A 184 2.26 -16.47 9.13
C LEU A 184 1.93 -14.99 8.91
N MET A 185 2.32 -14.11 9.84
CA MET A 185 2.10 -12.66 9.82
C MET A 185 3.32 -11.89 9.31
N MET A 186 4.47 -12.55 9.15
CA MET A 186 5.73 -11.92 8.76
C MET A 186 6.09 -12.14 7.28
N ILE A 187 6.83 -11.19 6.72
CA ILE A 187 7.49 -11.35 5.43
C ILE A 187 8.93 -11.83 5.68
N MET A 188 9.22 -13.05 5.24
CA MET A 188 10.50 -13.75 5.50
C MET A 188 11.66 -13.32 4.59
N ASP A 189 11.42 -12.47 3.59
CA ASP A 189 12.49 -11.93 2.74
C ASP A 189 13.23 -10.82 3.49
N ASP A 190 14.32 -11.20 4.16
CA ASP A 190 15.07 -10.33 5.06
C ASP A 190 16.33 -9.73 4.42
N ARG A 191 16.49 -9.84 3.10
CA ARG A 191 17.75 -9.48 2.42
C ARG A 191 18.14 -8.02 2.61
N LEU A 192 17.18 -7.09 2.55
CA LEU A 192 17.48 -5.69 2.85
C LEU A 192 17.73 -5.53 4.36
N ILE A 193 16.83 -6.08 5.19
CA ILE A 193 16.86 -6.03 6.66
C ILE A 193 18.23 -6.44 7.21
N ALA A 194 18.69 -7.66 6.92
CA ALA A 194 19.95 -8.22 7.42
C ALA A 194 21.20 -7.40 7.06
N ASN A 195 21.16 -6.73 5.89
CA ASN A 195 22.27 -5.94 5.37
C ASN A 195 22.20 -4.46 5.76
N THR A 196 21.07 -4.01 6.32
CA THR A 196 20.82 -2.64 6.74
C THR A 196 20.28 -2.55 8.18
N LEU A 197 20.53 -3.57 8.99
CA LEU A 197 19.98 -3.72 10.35
C LEU A 197 20.07 -2.46 11.24
N PRO A 198 21.16 -1.65 11.23
CA PRO A 198 21.23 -0.42 12.03
C PRO A 198 20.14 0.62 11.72
N TRP A 199 19.50 0.55 10.56
CA TRP A 199 18.42 1.44 10.13
C TRP A 199 17.02 0.85 10.41
N TRP A 200 16.93 -0.35 11.01
CA TRP A 200 15.67 -0.99 11.40
C TRP A 200 15.41 -0.84 12.89
N TYR A 201 14.24 -0.30 13.23
CA TYR A 201 13.78 -0.14 14.60
C TYR A 201 12.68 -1.17 14.92
N PHE A 202 13.00 -2.11 15.82
CA PHE A 202 12.09 -3.17 16.26
C PHE A 202 11.40 -2.89 17.61
N GLY A 203 11.54 -1.68 18.15
CA GLY A 203 10.98 -1.35 19.45
C GLY A 203 11.80 -1.88 20.63
N PRO A 204 11.47 -1.47 21.86
CA PRO A 204 12.20 -1.83 23.07
C PRO A 204 12.04 -3.31 23.47
N ASP A 205 10.95 -3.96 23.05
CA ASP A 205 10.72 -5.39 23.24
C ASP A 205 11.19 -6.25 22.05
N ASN A 206 11.78 -5.61 21.03
CA ASN A 206 12.33 -6.23 19.84
C ASN A 206 11.29 -7.00 18.99
N THR A 207 9.99 -6.85 19.23
CA THR A 207 8.92 -7.50 18.47
C THR A 207 8.70 -6.86 17.10
N GLY A 208 8.95 -5.56 16.99
CA GLY A 208 8.65 -4.75 15.82
C GLY A 208 7.18 -4.36 15.69
N ASP A 209 6.36 -4.63 16.71
CA ASP A 209 4.92 -4.34 16.71
C ASP A 209 4.64 -2.83 16.89
N VAL A 210 4.25 -2.21 15.79
CA VAL A 210 3.94 -0.76 15.68
C VAL A 210 2.70 -0.39 16.49
N MET A 211 1.84 -1.35 16.84
CA MET A 211 0.57 -1.08 17.52
C MET A 211 0.71 -0.98 19.05
N THR A 212 1.95 -0.86 19.55
CA THR A 212 2.21 -0.70 20.99
C THR A 212 2.68 0.72 21.32
N LEU A 213 2.19 1.30 22.43
CA LEU A 213 2.62 2.62 22.90
C LEU A 213 4.13 2.68 23.20
N ARG A 214 4.72 1.57 23.63
CA ARG A 214 6.17 1.46 23.87
C ARG A 214 6.96 1.58 22.58
N HIS A 215 6.46 1.00 21.49
CA HIS A 215 7.05 1.16 20.17
C HIS A 215 6.94 2.62 19.70
N LEU A 216 5.76 3.23 19.76
CA LEU A 216 5.55 4.63 19.37
C LEU A 216 6.53 5.57 20.10
N THR A 217 6.54 5.54 21.44
CA THR A 217 7.40 6.42 22.25
C THR A 217 8.89 6.16 22.02
N GLY A 218 9.26 4.90 21.85
CA GLY A 218 10.63 4.51 21.53
C GLY A 218 11.07 4.96 20.13
N LEU A 219 10.19 4.85 19.12
CA LEU A 219 10.45 5.31 17.76
C LEU A 219 10.62 6.84 17.73
N GLN A 220 9.76 7.59 18.42
CA GLN A 220 9.90 9.05 18.57
C GLN A 220 11.27 9.43 19.13
N SER A 221 11.72 8.69 20.16
CA SER A 221 13.05 8.90 20.74
C SER A 221 14.17 8.53 19.75
N PHE A 222 14.00 7.44 19.00
CA PHE A 222 14.99 6.96 18.03
C PHE A 222 15.19 7.94 16.86
N VAL A 223 14.12 8.55 16.37
CA VAL A 223 14.18 9.53 15.27
C VAL A 223 14.43 10.97 15.74
N SER A 224 14.51 11.21 17.06
CA SER A 224 14.69 12.56 17.63
C SER A 224 16.01 13.25 17.23
N SER A 225 17.00 12.49 16.77
CA SER A 225 18.27 13.00 16.25
C SER A 225 18.17 13.50 14.80
N MET A 226 17.09 13.19 14.09
CA MET A 226 16.81 13.77 12.78
C MET A 226 16.38 15.22 12.94
N SER A 227 16.89 16.11 12.08
CA SER A 227 16.50 17.52 12.04
C SER A 227 14.99 17.69 11.83
N THR A 228 14.43 16.92 10.91
CA THR A 228 13.01 16.84 10.59
C THR A 228 12.74 15.55 9.81
N VAL A 229 11.57 14.93 9.97
CA VAL A 229 11.14 13.78 9.15
C VAL A 229 10.30 14.31 7.99
N HIS A 230 10.76 14.09 6.78
CA HIS A 230 10.17 14.65 5.56
C HIS A 230 9.14 13.75 4.90
N LEU A 231 9.27 12.44 5.10
CA LEU A 231 8.40 11.45 4.48
C LEU A 231 8.15 10.30 5.45
N VAL A 232 6.89 9.99 5.70
CA VAL A 232 6.49 8.74 6.35
C VAL A 232 5.74 7.87 5.34
N THR A 233 6.05 6.58 5.28
CA THR A 233 5.26 5.61 4.53
C THR A 233 4.76 4.49 5.43
N ALA A 234 3.60 3.93 5.13
CA ALA A 234 2.99 2.82 5.83
C ALA A 234 2.38 1.85 4.79
N ASP A 235 2.95 0.65 4.66
CA ASP A 235 2.48 -0.40 3.73
C ASP A 235 1.96 -1.64 4.48
N GLY A 236 1.59 -1.47 5.76
CA GLY A 236 1.13 -2.52 6.65
C GLY A 236 -0.23 -3.13 6.28
N SER A 237 -0.39 -4.40 6.58
CA SER A 237 -1.65 -5.16 6.47
C SER A 237 -1.52 -6.49 7.18
N PHE A 238 -2.65 -7.13 7.48
CA PHE A 238 -2.72 -8.50 7.98
C PHE A 238 -3.34 -9.43 6.93
N ASP A 239 -3.27 -10.75 7.17
CA ASP A 239 -3.95 -11.74 6.32
C ASP A 239 -5.46 -11.76 6.62
N CYS A 240 -6.26 -11.23 5.70
CA CYS A 240 -7.73 -11.20 5.80
C CYS A 240 -8.41 -12.29 4.96
N GLN A 241 -7.69 -13.33 4.49
CA GLN A 241 -8.29 -14.36 3.63
C GLN A 241 -9.46 -15.12 4.25
N GLY A 242 -9.55 -15.18 5.58
CA GLY A 242 -10.68 -15.80 6.30
C GLY A 242 -11.97 -14.98 6.25
N ASN A 243 -11.86 -13.65 6.10
CA ASN A 243 -13.00 -12.74 6.01
C ASN A 243 -12.67 -11.52 5.12
N PRO A 244 -12.57 -11.70 3.79
CA PRO A 244 -12.17 -10.63 2.88
C PRO A 244 -13.19 -9.49 2.75
N GLY A 245 -14.45 -9.72 3.15
CA GLY A 245 -15.51 -8.71 3.15
C GLY A 245 -15.39 -7.68 4.28
N GLU A 246 -14.69 -8.04 5.37
CA GLU A 246 -14.47 -7.20 6.55
C GLU A 246 -13.02 -6.71 6.67
N GLN A 247 -12.26 -6.74 5.55
CA GLN A 247 -10.85 -6.34 5.54
C GLN A 247 -10.63 -4.92 6.07
N GLU A 248 -11.54 -3.99 5.77
CA GLU A 248 -11.42 -2.60 6.20
C GLU A 248 -11.51 -2.45 7.72
N ALA A 249 -12.57 -2.98 8.35
CA ALA A 249 -12.67 -3.05 9.81
C ALA A 249 -11.47 -3.76 10.46
N LEU A 250 -11.07 -4.94 9.95
CA LEU A 250 -10.02 -5.77 10.55
C LEU A 250 -8.64 -5.10 10.55
N VAL A 251 -8.31 -4.29 9.54
CA VAL A 251 -7.02 -3.60 9.44
C VAL A 251 -7.09 -2.19 10.06
N SER A 252 -8.29 -1.69 10.38
CA SER A 252 -8.47 -0.32 10.89
C SER A 252 -7.62 0.06 12.11
N PRO A 253 -7.37 -0.82 13.12
CA PRO A 253 -6.51 -0.44 14.25
C PRO A 253 -5.06 -0.21 13.82
N LEU A 254 -4.58 -0.92 12.79
CA LEU A 254 -3.23 -0.73 12.25
C LEU A 254 -3.13 0.61 11.54
N HIS A 255 -4.05 0.90 10.62
CA HIS A 255 -4.07 2.17 9.90
C HIS A 255 -4.17 3.36 10.88
N TYR A 256 -4.94 3.20 11.97
CA TYR A 256 -5.01 4.18 13.04
C TYR A 256 -3.65 4.37 13.73
N CYS A 257 -2.99 3.28 14.16
CA CYS A 257 -1.67 3.35 14.79
C CYS A 257 -0.59 3.94 13.84
N GLU A 258 -0.58 3.55 12.57
CA GLU A 258 0.33 4.09 11.56
C GLU A 258 0.09 5.59 11.34
N THR A 259 -1.18 6.02 11.27
CA THR A 259 -1.55 7.44 11.13
C THR A 259 -1.15 8.26 12.34
N VAL A 260 -1.46 7.81 13.56
CA VAL A 260 -1.05 8.48 14.80
C VAL A 260 0.47 8.61 14.86
N THR A 261 1.18 7.52 14.52
CA THR A 261 2.64 7.51 14.48
C THR A 261 3.17 8.54 13.48
N ALA A 262 2.63 8.58 12.26
CA ALA A 262 3.03 9.53 11.23
C ALA A 262 2.82 10.98 11.70
N LEU A 263 1.63 11.34 12.21
CA LEU A 263 1.32 12.68 12.71
C LEU A 263 2.20 13.10 13.90
N MET A 264 2.74 12.12 14.64
CA MET A 264 3.64 12.36 15.76
C MET A 264 5.09 12.57 15.33
N ILE A 265 5.58 11.96 14.25
CA ILE A 265 7.00 12.04 13.89
C ILE A 265 7.28 12.96 12.70
N LEU A 266 6.28 13.19 11.84
CA LEU A 266 6.43 13.98 10.62
C LEU A 266 6.67 15.46 10.97
N GLY A 267 7.64 16.09 10.30
CA GLY A 267 7.86 17.53 10.38
C GLY A 267 6.86 18.30 9.51
N THR A 268 6.64 19.57 9.84
CA THR A 268 5.82 20.49 9.03
C THR A 268 6.32 20.52 7.58
N GLY A 269 5.40 20.52 6.62
CA GLY A 269 5.70 20.42 5.19
C GLY A 269 5.94 18.99 4.70
N GLY A 270 6.09 18.00 5.59
CA GLY A 270 6.33 16.60 5.21
C GLY A 270 5.14 15.92 4.54
N SER A 271 5.39 14.74 3.95
CA SER A 271 4.38 13.92 3.28
C SER A 271 4.16 12.58 3.99
N PHE A 272 2.94 12.04 3.84
CA PHE A 272 2.56 10.73 4.37
C PHE A 272 1.90 9.88 3.29
N VAL A 273 2.35 8.63 3.14
CA VAL A 273 1.74 7.64 2.25
C VAL A 273 1.25 6.47 3.07
N LEU A 274 -0.07 6.24 3.07
CA LEU A 274 -0.72 5.17 3.82
C LEU A 274 -1.42 4.22 2.85
N LYS A 275 -1.09 2.93 2.94
CA LYS A 275 -1.91 1.90 2.30
C LYS A 275 -3.24 1.77 3.01
N MET A 276 -4.31 1.70 2.23
CA MET A 276 -5.66 1.38 2.70
C MET A 276 -6.35 0.42 1.72
N PHE A 277 -7.58 0.03 2.04
CA PHE A 277 -8.38 -0.88 1.22
C PHE A 277 -9.64 -0.17 0.71
N THR A 278 -10.81 -0.76 0.95
CA THR A 278 -12.06 0.01 0.84
C THR A 278 -12.04 1.14 1.88
N LEU A 279 -12.89 2.14 1.63
CA LEU A 279 -13.00 3.35 2.43
C LEU A 279 -14.47 3.61 2.78
N PHE A 280 -15.26 2.55 3.01
CA PHE A 280 -16.71 2.66 3.17
C PHE A 280 -17.15 2.79 4.62
N GLU A 281 -16.30 2.37 5.55
CA GLU A 281 -16.66 2.24 6.97
C GLU A 281 -16.25 3.47 7.76
N HIS A 282 -16.96 3.71 8.86
CA HIS A 282 -16.79 4.88 9.72
C HIS A 282 -15.33 5.12 10.14
N CYS A 283 -14.58 4.05 10.43
CA CYS A 283 -13.17 4.13 10.81
C CYS A 283 -12.30 4.80 9.72
N SER A 284 -12.49 4.44 8.45
CA SER A 284 -11.79 5.05 7.32
C SER A 284 -12.25 6.48 7.09
N ILE A 285 -13.55 6.75 7.15
CA ILE A 285 -14.12 8.10 6.97
C ILE A 285 -13.47 9.08 7.95
N ASN A 286 -13.33 8.67 9.22
CA ASN A 286 -12.73 9.49 10.27
C ASN A 286 -11.24 9.74 10.04
N LEU A 287 -10.50 8.71 9.65
CA LEU A 287 -9.09 8.86 9.29
C LEU A 287 -8.92 9.79 8.08
N LEU A 288 -9.72 9.64 7.03
CA LEU A 288 -9.66 10.50 5.85
C LEU A 288 -10.03 11.95 6.16
N PHE A 289 -11.01 12.18 7.05
CA PHE A 289 -11.34 13.52 7.50
C PHE A 289 -10.21 14.15 8.32
N LEU A 290 -9.63 13.39 9.27
CA LEU A 290 -8.47 13.82 10.04
C LEU A 290 -7.31 14.23 9.12
N LEU A 291 -6.98 13.38 8.14
CA LEU A 291 -5.90 13.65 7.19
C LEU A 291 -6.18 14.90 6.35
N ASN A 292 -7.44 15.10 5.90
CA ASN A 292 -7.84 16.32 5.19
C ASN A 292 -7.77 17.58 6.05
N CYS A 293 -7.89 17.46 7.38
CA CYS A 293 -7.68 18.58 8.31
C CYS A 293 -6.20 18.79 8.66
N SER A 294 -5.33 17.81 8.41
CA SER A 294 -3.93 17.80 8.88
C SER A 294 -2.91 18.09 7.78
N PHE A 295 -3.27 17.89 6.52
CA PHE A 295 -2.40 18.06 5.34
C PHE A 295 -3.03 19.01 4.35
N GLU A 296 -2.24 19.77 3.60
CA GLU A 296 -2.80 20.69 2.59
C GLU A 296 -3.49 19.96 1.44
N GLU A 297 -2.91 18.86 0.96
CA GLU A 297 -3.48 18.04 -0.11
C GLU A 297 -3.60 16.58 0.33
N VAL A 298 -4.74 15.96 0.02
CA VAL A 298 -5.00 14.54 0.25
C VAL A 298 -5.57 13.91 -1.02
N HIS A 299 -5.00 12.78 -1.40
CA HIS A 299 -5.40 12.02 -2.58
C HIS A 299 -5.60 10.56 -2.23
N VAL A 300 -6.49 9.88 -2.96
CA VAL A 300 -6.54 8.42 -2.99
C VAL A 300 -6.07 7.97 -4.37
N PHE A 301 -5.12 7.04 -4.39
CA PHE A 301 -4.46 6.60 -5.61
C PHE A 301 -4.38 5.08 -5.66
N LYS A 302 -4.79 4.50 -6.78
CA LYS A 302 -4.57 3.07 -7.06
C LYS A 302 -3.53 2.94 -8.18
N PRO A 303 -2.25 2.68 -7.86
CA PRO A 303 -1.21 2.47 -8.85
C PRO A 303 -1.62 1.39 -9.87
N ALA A 304 -1.26 1.57 -11.14
CA ALA A 304 -1.57 0.61 -12.19
C ALA A 304 -0.92 -0.76 -11.92
N THR A 305 0.23 -0.77 -11.25
CA THR A 305 0.94 -1.98 -10.84
C THR A 305 0.37 -2.63 -9.59
N SER A 306 -0.64 -2.05 -8.91
CA SER A 306 -1.46 -2.77 -7.92
C SER A 306 -2.44 -3.73 -8.62
N LYS A 307 -2.81 -4.84 -7.96
CA LYS A 307 -3.76 -5.80 -8.56
C LYS A 307 -5.11 -5.11 -8.75
N ALA A 308 -5.56 -4.96 -9.99
CA ALA A 308 -6.71 -4.12 -10.29
C ALA A 308 -8.03 -4.59 -9.63
N GLY A 309 -8.21 -5.90 -9.40
CA GLY A 309 -9.40 -6.47 -8.76
C GLY A 309 -9.38 -6.48 -7.22
N ASN A 310 -8.28 -6.10 -6.57
CA ASN A 310 -8.25 -6.00 -5.10
C ASN A 310 -8.68 -4.60 -4.62
N SER A 311 -8.97 -4.48 -3.34
CA SER A 311 -9.38 -3.22 -2.72
C SER A 311 -8.21 -2.28 -2.41
N GLU A 312 -6.96 -2.71 -2.60
CA GLU A 312 -5.78 -1.93 -2.19
C GLU A 312 -5.69 -0.61 -2.95
N ALA A 313 -5.57 0.48 -2.20
CA ALA A 313 -5.30 1.84 -2.65
C ALA A 313 -4.35 2.53 -1.66
N TYR A 314 -3.84 3.69 -2.04
CA TYR A 314 -2.93 4.48 -1.21
C TYR A 314 -3.52 5.87 -0.98
N VAL A 315 -3.62 6.27 0.28
CA VAL A 315 -3.87 7.65 0.66
C VAL A 315 -2.53 8.38 0.65
N VAL A 316 -2.43 9.42 -0.18
CA VAL A 316 -1.23 10.25 -0.34
C VAL A 316 -1.55 11.63 0.21
N CYS A 317 -0.89 11.98 1.31
CA CYS A 317 -1.04 13.25 2.00
C CYS A 317 0.23 14.08 1.81
N LEU A 318 0.08 15.33 1.37
CA LEU A 318 1.19 16.23 1.08
C LEU A 318 1.11 17.47 1.96
N ARG A 319 2.29 17.96 2.36
CA ARG A 319 2.46 19.20 3.12
C ARG A 319 1.67 19.20 4.43
N TYR A 320 2.20 18.44 5.37
CA TYR A 320 1.68 18.37 6.74
C TYR A 320 1.68 19.75 7.38
N MET A 321 0.54 20.15 7.96
CA MET A 321 0.38 21.48 8.58
C MET A 321 1.08 21.62 9.93
N GLY A 322 1.65 20.53 10.46
CA GLY A 322 2.41 20.53 11.70
C GLY A 322 1.60 20.09 12.92
N ARG A 323 2.30 19.57 13.92
CA ARG A 323 1.73 18.98 15.14
C ARG A 323 0.95 19.99 15.97
N GLU A 324 1.32 21.26 15.91
CA GLU A 324 0.71 22.36 16.64
C GLU A 324 -0.80 22.45 16.35
N SER A 325 -1.21 22.18 15.10
CA SER A 325 -2.62 22.15 14.70
C SER A 325 -3.43 21.04 15.41
N LEU A 326 -2.76 19.97 15.86
CA LEU A 326 -3.36 18.79 16.45
C LEU A 326 -3.08 18.63 17.96
N HIS A 327 -2.46 19.62 18.60
CA HIS A 327 -1.92 19.49 19.97
C HIS A 327 -2.95 19.07 21.03
N LEU A 328 -4.23 19.42 20.87
CA LEU A 328 -5.31 19.02 21.78
C LEU A 328 -5.90 17.64 21.45
N LEU A 329 -5.84 17.22 20.19
CA LEU A 329 -6.42 15.96 19.72
C LEU A 329 -5.45 14.79 19.90
N LEU A 330 -4.16 15.00 19.62
CA LEU A 330 -3.13 13.95 19.68
C LEU A 330 -3.07 13.21 21.03
N PRO A 331 -3.14 13.86 22.21
CA PRO A 331 -3.14 13.14 23.49
C PRO A 331 -4.32 12.16 23.61
N LYS A 332 -5.51 12.55 23.13
CA LYS A 332 -6.69 11.66 23.11
C LYS A 332 -6.52 10.52 22.13
N MET A 333 -5.90 10.79 20.98
CA MET A 333 -5.60 9.76 20.01
C MET A 333 -4.60 8.73 20.56
N VAL A 334 -3.56 9.18 21.25
CA VAL A 334 -2.57 8.33 21.92
C VAL A 334 -3.21 7.50 23.05
N GLN A 335 -4.17 8.03 23.79
CA GLN A 335 -4.91 7.26 24.81
C GLN A 335 -5.70 6.08 24.21
N ASN A 336 -6.14 6.20 22.95
CA ASN A 336 -6.88 5.17 22.22
C ASN A 336 -5.98 4.38 21.26
N PHE A 337 -4.65 4.45 21.42
CA PHE A 337 -3.69 3.75 20.58
C PHE A 337 -3.55 2.29 20.99
N GLY A 338 -3.70 1.35 20.04
CA GLY A 338 -3.53 -0.06 20.33
C GLY A 338 -4.12 -1.00 19.28
N LYS A 339 -4.11 -2.29 19.63
CA LYS A 339 -4.66 -3.39 18.82
C LYS A 339 -6.18 -3.48 18.85
N GLU A 340 -6.76 -3.06 19.97
CA GLU A 340 -8.20 -3.13 20.15
C GLU A 340 -8.87 -2.12 19.21
N MET A 341 -9.95 -2.57 18.58
CA MET A 341 -10.83 -1.63 17.89
C MET A 341 -11.37 -0.65 18.93
N VAL A 342 -11.11 0.64 18.71
CA VAL A 342 -11.74 1.68 19.51
C VAL A 342 -13.24 1.55 19.23
N ASN A 343 -14.07 1.28 20.26
CA ASN A 343 -15.53 1.21 20.08
C ASN A 343 -16.16 2.60 19.94
N LYS A 344 -15.35 3.65 20.00
CA LYS A 344 -15.75 5.05 19.97
C LYS A 344 -15.18 5.74 18.75
N ALA A 345 -16.04 6.53 18.12
CA ALA A 345 -15.73 7.33 16.97
C ALA A 345 -14.70 8.42 17.27
N LEU A 346 -13.65 8.55 16.45
CA LEU A 346 -12.71 9.69 16.54
C LEU A 346 -13.45 11.04 16.44
N PHE A 347 -14.39 11.13 15.50
CA PHE A 347 -15.32 12.24 15.32
C PHE A 347 -16.74 11.67 15.20
N SER A 348 -17.68 12.29 15.92
CA SER A 348 -19.08 11.92 15.83
C SER A 348 -19.64 12.24 14.43
N GLN A 349 -20.62 11.47 13.99
CA GLN A 349 -21.24 11.63 12.66
C GLN A 349 -21.69 13.07 12.37
N HIS A 350 -22.26 13.75 13.35
CA HIS A 350 -22.78 15.11 13.23
C HIS A 350 -21.70 16.21 13.17
N THR A 351 -20.44 15.87 13.48
CA THR A 351 -19.32 16.81 13.37
C THR A 351 -18.62 16.76 12.03
N LEU A 352 -18.92 15.76 11.20
CA LEU A 352 -18.38 15.65 9.85
C LEU A 352 -19.16 16.56 8.89
N PRO A 353 -18.50 17.49 8.18
CA PRO A 353 -19.17 18.37 7.22
C PRO A 353 -19.84 17.58 6.09
N GLU A 354 -21.05 17.97 5.68
CA GLU A 354 -21.76 17.33 4.56
C GLU A 354 -20.97 17.45 3.25
N SER A 355 -20.26 18.57 3.05
CA SER A 355 -19.39 18.79 1.89
C SER A 355 -18.23 17.78 1.83
N PHE A 356 -17.67 17.41 2.98
CA PHE A 356 -16.67 16.35 3.09
C PHE A 356 -17.29 14.98 2.77
N LEU A 357 -18.40 14.64 3.43
CA LEU A 357 -19.07 13.36 3.25
C LEU A 357 -19.46 13.11 1.78
N LYS A 358 -19.97 14.12 1.09
CA LYS A 358 -20.28 14.05 -0.33
C LYS A 358 -19.04 13.79 -1.19
N THR A 359 -17.95 14.53 -0.96
CA THR A 359 -16.69 14.35 -1.68
C THR A 359 -16.10 12.96 -1.43
N HIS A 360 -16.22 12.48 -0.20
CA HIS A 360 -15.78 11.14 0.19
C HIS A 360 -16.61 10.05 -0.50
N GLU A 361 -17.93 10.21 -0.57
CA GLU A 361 -18.81 9.29 -1.32
C GLU A 361 -18.45 9.23 -2.81
N GLU A 362 -18.16 10.37 -3.45
CA GLU A 362 -17.67 10.43 -4.84
C GLU A 362 -16.35 9.66 -5.02
N CYS A 363 -15.41 9.79 -4.08
CA CYS A 363 -14.17 9.01 -4.05
C CYS A 363 -14.47 7.50 -3.98
N CYS A 364 -15.33 7.10 -3.05
CA CYS A 364 -15.72 5.72 -2.83
C CYS A 364 -16.41 5.11 -4.06
N MET A 365 -17.34 5.84 -4.67
CA MET A 365 -18.00 5.44 -5.91
C MET A 365 -17.01 5.26 -7.08
N PHE A 366 -16.03 6.16 -7.21
CA PHE A 366 -15.02 6.07 -8.28
C PHE A 366 -14.19 4.78 -8.18
N PHE A 367 -13.67 4.45 -7.00
CA PHE A 367 -12.87 3.23 -6.82
C PHE A 367 -13.73 1.97 -6.81
N HIS A 368 -14.95 2.03 -6.27
CA HIS A 368 -15.94 0.95 -6.36
C HIS A 368 -16.18 0.57 -7.82
N LYS A 369 -16.53 1.54 -8.68
CA LYS A 369 -16.75 1.32 -10.11
C LYS A 369 -15.55 0.67 -10.78
N CYS A 370 -14.35 1.20 -10.55
CA CYS A 370 -13.12 0.66 -11.13
C CYS A 370 -12.87 -0.82 -10.75
N GLN A 371 -13.14 -1.18 -9.51
CA GLN A 371 -12.93 -2.53 -9.00
C GLN A 371 -14.02 -3.49 -9.49
N VAL A 372 -15.29 -3.09 -9.46
CA VAL A 372 -16.42 -3.89 -9.99
C VAL A 372 -16.21 -4.18 -11.47
N GLU A 373 -15.94 -3.18 -12.30
CA GLU A 373 -15.66 -3.37 -13.72
C GLU A 373 -14.52 -4.37 -13.95
N THR A 374 -13.46 -4.28 -13.14
CA THR A 374 -12.33 -5.20 -13.24
C THR A 374 -12.69 -6.63 -12.84
N ILE A 375 -13.43 -6.83 -11.74
CA ILE A 375 -13.81 -8.16 -11.28
C ILE A 375 -14.78 -8.80 -12.28
N SER A 376 -15.82 -8.09 -12.70
CA SER A 376 -16.80 -8.56 -13.67
C SER A 376 -16.16 -8.94 -15.00
N GLU A 377 -15.24 -8.13 -15.52
CA GLU A 377 -14.51 -8.46 -16.75
C GLU A 377 -13.63 -9.71 -16.59
N ASN A 378 -12.98 -9.87 -15.43
CA ASN A 378 -12.20 -11.07 -15.17
C ASN A 378 -13.07 -12.33 -15.07
N ILE A 379 -14.28 -12.23 -14.48
CA ILE A 379 -15.23 -13.35 -14.41
C ILE A 379 -15.64 -13.75 -15.83
N ARG A 380 -16.07 -12.78 -16.66
CA ARG A 380 -16.46 -13.01 -18.05
C ARG A 380 -15.33 -13.70 -18.84
N LEU A 381 -14.12 -13.14 -18.79
CA LEU A 381 -12.95 -13.69 -19.47
C LEU A 381 -12.52 -15.06 -18.93
N PHE A 382 -12.84 -15.38 -17.68
CA PHE A 382 -12.52 -16.69 -17.10
C PHE A 382 -13.45 -17.78 -17.64
N GLU A 383 -14.71 -17.44 -17.89
CA GLU A 383 -15.69 -18.34 -18.47
C GLU A 383 -15.43 -18.56 -19.96
N HIS A 384 -15.15 -17.47 -20.69
CA HIS A 384 -14.83 -17.52 -22.10
C HIS A 384 -13.93 -16.35 -22.51
N MET A 385 -12.77 -16.64 -23.08
CA MET A 385 -11.86 -15.67 -23.68
C MET A 385 -11.57 -16.06 -25.12
N GLU A 386 -11.92 -15.17 -26.05
CA GLU A 386 -11.66 -15.36 -27.46
C GLU A 386 -10.19 -15.07 -27.82
N GLU A 387 -9.72 -15.62 -28.94
CA GLU A 387 -8.34 -15.40 -29.42
C GLU A 387 -8.07 -13.90 -29.69
N ALA A 388 -9.05 -13.18 -30.24
CA ALA A 388 -8.93 -11.75 -30.49
C ALA A 388 -8.74 -10.94 -29.19
N GLU A 389 -9.43 -11.32 -28.12
CA GLU A 389 -9.30 -10.70 -26.79
C GLU A 389 -7.94 -11.01 -26.18
N GLN A 390 -7.46 -12.25 -26.33
CA GLN A 390 -6.13 -12.65 -25.89
C GLN A 390 -5.03 -11.84 -26.59
N ILE A 391 -5.16 -11.60 -27.90
CA ILE A 391 -4.26 -10.76 -28.68
C ILE A 391 -4.34 -9.31 -28.21
N LYS A 392 -5.55 -8.76 -27.99
CA LYS A 392 -5.76 -7.40 -27.47
C LYS A 392 -5.13 -7.24 -26.08
N LEU A 393 -5.34 -8.18 -25.17
CA LEU A 393 -4.75 -8.18 -23.82
C LEU A 393 -3.22 -8.19 -23.87
N ASN A 394 -2.62 -8.98 -24.76
CA ASN A 394 -1.17 -8.98 -24.93
C ASN A 394 -0.64 -7.62 -25.41
N LYS A 395 -1.33 -6.98 -26.38
CA LYS A 395 -1.00 -5.62 -26.84
C LYS A 395 -1.14 -4.59 -25.72
N LEU A 396 -2.21 -4.64 -24.92
CA LEU A 396 -2.38 -3.79 -23.74
C LEU A 396 -1.23 -3.97 -22.75
N ARG A 397 -0.83 -5.22 -22.48
CA ARG A 397 0.28 -5.52 -21.57
C ARG A 397 1.63 -4.99 -22.05
N ASP A 398 1.89 -5.05 -23.36
CA ASP A 398 3.11 -4.47 -23.94
C ASP A 398 3.05 -2.94 -23.95
N CYS A 399 1.89 -2.36 -24.24
CA CYS A 399 1.67 -0.92 -24.17
C CYS A 399 1.85 -0.38 -22.75
N ALA A 400 1.36 -1.09 -21.73
CA ALA A 400 1.51 -0.71 -20.34
C ALA A 400 2.98 -0.61 -19.91
N VAL A 401 3.84 -1.49 -20.43
CA VAL A 401 5.30 -1.44 -20.19
C VAL A 401 5.90 -0.18 -20.77
N GLU A 402 5.66 0.07 -22.07
CA GLU A 402 6.20 1.24 -22.77
C GLU A 402 5.69 2.54 -22.14
N PHE A 403 4.41 2.59 -21.80
CA PHE A 403 3.76 3.73 -21.16
C PHE A 403 4.36 3.99 -19.77
N PHE A 404 4.55 2.94 -18.96
CA PHE A 404 5.17 3.04 -17.64
C PHE A 404 6.59 3.59 -17.72
N MET A 405 7.42 3.01 -18.60
CA MET A 405 8.81 3.44 -18.78
C MET A 405 8.91 4.88 -19.28
N GLN A 406 8.04 5.28 -20.20
CA GLN A 406 7.99 6.63 -20.75
C GLN A 406 7.46 7.65 -19.72
N LYS A 407 6.30 7.38 -19.11
CA LYS A 407 5.64 8.30 -18.19
C LYS A 407 6.51 8.62 -16.98
N PHE A 408 7.18 7.61 -16.42
CA PHE A 408 7.96 7.75 -15.20
C PHE A 408 9.47 7.88 -15.44
N HIS A 409 9.91 7.93 -16.70
CA HIS A 409 11.31 8.17 -17.08
C HIS A 409 12.33 7.31 -16.32
N ILE A 410 12.01 6.04 -16.07
CA ILE A 410 12.80 5.19 -15.17
C ILE A 410 14.13 4.83 -15.85
N LYS A 411 15.23 5.19 -15.20
CA LYS A 411 16.59 4.96 -15.69
C LYS A 411 17.29 3.86 -14.91
N PRO A 412 18.18 3.09 -15.54
CA PRO A 412 18.99 2.12 -14.82
C PRO A 412 19.93 2.80 -13.83
N ILE A 413 20.14 2.17 -12.66
CA ILE A 413 21.19 2.55 -11.72
C ILE A 413 22.29 1.50 -11.67
N GLY A 414 23.54 1.92 -11.47
CA GLY A 414 24.64 0.99 -11.23
C GLY A 414 24.47 0.23 -9.92
N LYS A 415 24.99 -1.01 -9.82
CA LYS A 415 24.96 -1.80 -8.57
C LYS A 415 25.67 -1.10 -7.41
N ASN A 416 26.64 -0.26 -7.70
CA ASN A 416 27.32 0.56 -6.70
C ASN A 416 26.38 1.59 -6.03
N ASN A 417 25.18 1.81 -6.58
CA ASN A 417 24.15 2.68 -6.02
C ASN A 417 23.06 1.90 -5.24
N TRP A 418 23.10 0.58 -5.21
CA TRP A 418 22.20 -0.23 -4.37
C TRP A 418 22.49 0.00 -2.88
N LEU A 419 21.49 -0.19 -2.03
CA LEU A 419 21.64 -0.14 -0.58
C LEU A 419 22.51 -1.30 -0.10
N VAL A 420 22.29 -2.51 -0.62
CA VAL A 420 23.07 -3.70 -0.27
C VAL A 420 24.31 -3.81 -1.17
N LYS A 421 25.49 -3.49 -0.62
CA LYS A 421 26.78 -3.55 -1.35
C LYS A 421 27.38 -4.96 -1.45
N LYS A 422 27.22 -5.78 -0.41
CA LYS A 422 27.72 -7.16 -0.33
C LYS A 422 26.65 -8.01 0.35
N SER A 423 26.22 -9.10 -0.29
CA SER A 423 25.31 -10.05 0.36
C SER A 423 26.07 -10.79 1.46
N LYS A 424 25.67 -10.65 2.72
CA LYS A 424 26.17 -11.51 3.81
C LYS A 424 25.86 -12.98 3.50
N THR A 425 26.83 -13.86 3.70
CA THR A 425 26.66 -15.32 3.66
C THR A 425 25.66 -15.73 4.74
N GLY A 426 24.58 -16.43 4.36
CA GLY A 426 23.54 -16.90 5.29
C GLY A 426 22.21 -16.12 5.22
N CYS A 427 22.12 -15.01 4.49
CA CYS A 427 20.81 -14.39 4.18
C CYS A 427 19.97 -15.37 3.36
N SER A 428 18.72 -15.60 3.77
CA SER A 428 17.85 -16.57 3.11
C SER A 428 17.54 -16.10 1.68
N MET A 429 18.18 -16.73 0.69
CA MET A 429 17.76 -16.62 -0.71
C MET A 429 16.54 -17.49 -1.04
N ASN A 430 16.00 -18.21 -0.05
CA ASN A 430 15.00 -19.24 -0.27
C ASN A 430 13.58 -18.70 -0.01
N ALA A 431 13.11 -17.90 -0.96
CA ALA A 431 11.69 -17.84 -1.31
C ALA A 431 11.13 -19.21 -1.77
N LYS A 432 11.91 -20.30 -1.77
CA LYS A 432 11.45 -21.65 -2.10
C LYS A 432 11.07 -22.49 -0.87
N TRP A 433 11.37 -22.00 0.34
CA TRP A 433 10.87 -22.58 1.59
C TRP A 433 9.51 -21.98 1.99
N PHE A 434 8.73 -21.48 1.02
CA PHE A 434 7.28 -21.30 1.20
C PHE A 434 6.63 -22.69 1.15
N GLY A 435 6.72 -23.39 2.28
CA GLY A 435 6.03 -24.65 2.50
C GLY A 435 4.54 -24.47 2.21
N GLN A 436 4.07 -25.15 1.16
CA GLN A 436 2.73 -25.76 1.06
C GLN A 436 1.58 -24.98 1.73
N ARG A 437 1.40 -23.69 1.44
CA ARG A 437 0.26 -22.95 2.02
C ARG A 437 -1.10 -23.34 1.40
N ASN A 438 -1.17 -24.26 0.44
CA ASN A 438 -2.41 -24.57 -0.30
C ASN A 438 -2.53 -26.01 -0.83
N LYS A 439 -1.79 -27.00 -0.33
CA LYS A 439 -1.89 -28.35 -0.94
C LYS A 439 -3.22 -29.08 -0.67
N TYR A 440 -4.06 -28.58 0.23
CA TYR A 440 -5.29 -29.26 0.66
C TYR A 440 -6.60 -28.52 0.33
N PHE A 441 -6.56 -27.26 -0.12
CA PHE A 441 -7.78 -26.46 -0.29
C PHE A 441 -7.77 -25.68 -1.60
N SER A 442 -8.88 -25.78 -2.33
CA SER A 442 -8.97 -25.27 -3.69
C SER A 442 -9.83 -24.01 -3.81
N THR A 443 -10.86 -23.81 -2.97
CA THR A 443 -11.76 -22.64 -3.01
C THR A 443 -12.01 -22.00 -1.62
N TYR A 444 -12.63 -20.81 -1.57
CA TYR A 444 -13.02 -20.16 -0.30
C TYR A 444 -14.17 -20.89 0.38
N ASN A 445 -15.18 -21.30 -0.39
CA ASN A 445 -16.34 -22.02 0.14
C ASN A 445 -15.94 -23.37 0.75
N GLU A 446 -14.95 -24.07 0.19
CA GLU A 446 -14.36 -25.26 0.81
C GLU A 446 -13.75 -24.96 2.18
N ARG A 447 -13.01 -23.84 2.33
CA ARG A 447 -12.44 -23.44 3.63
C ARG A 447 -13.53 -23.15 4.66
N LYS A 448 -14.60 -22.45 4.27
CA LYS A 448 -15.73 -22.14 5.17
C LYS A 448 -16.50 -23.39 5.59
N MET A 449 -16.77 -24.31 4.67
CA MET A 449 -17.38 -25.59 5.02
C MET A 449 -16.52 -26.35 6.05
N MET A 450 -15.19 -26.34 5.88
CA MET A 450 -14.27 -27.00 6.80
C MET A 450 -14.25 -26.38 8.19
N GLU A 451 -14.38 -25.05 8.32
CA GLU A 451 -14.52 -24.39 9.63
C GLU A 451 -15.72 -24.93 10.42
N THR A 452 -16.78 -25.37 9.75
CA THR A 452 -17.99 -25.93 10.38
C THR A 452 -17.87 -27.42 10.78
N LEU A 453 -16.84 -28.13 10.32
CA LEU A 453 -16.63 -29.54 10.63
C LEU A 453 -15.97 -29.74 12.00
N THR A 454 -16.38 -30.77 12.72
CA THR A 454 -15.67 -31.19 13.95
C THR A 454 -14.28 -31.73 13.61
N TRP A 455 -13.36 -31.74 14.58
CA TRP A 455 -12.02 -32.31 14.38
C TRP A 455 -12.07 -33.76 13.87
N ASN A 456 -12.99 -34.57 14.39
CA ASN A 456 -13.17 -35.96 13.98
C ASN A 456 -13.59 -36.07 12.51
N ASP A 457 -14.47 -35.17 12.04
CA ASP A 457 -14.91 -35.14 10.64
C ASP A 457 -13.80 -34.68 9.69
N LYS A 458 -12.92 -33.77 10.14
CA LYS A 458 -11.75 -33.33 9.37
C LYS A 458 -10.77 -34.48 9.15
N VAL A 459 -10.47 -35.24 10.21
CA VAL A 459 -9.61 -36.42 10.14
C VAL A 459 -10.23 -37.52 9.28
N ALA A 460 -11.53 -37.79 9.43
CA ALA A 460 -12.23 -38.81 8.65
C ALA A 460 -12.23 -38.53 7.14
N LYS A 461 -12.22 -37.25 6.75
CA LYS A 461 -12.17 -36.81 5.35
C LYS A 461 -10.76 -36.59 4.80
N GLY A 462 -9.72 -36.87 5.58
CA GLY A 462 -8.32 -36.80 5.11
C GLY A 462 -7.71 -35.39 5.10
N TYR A 463 -8.30 -34.45 5.84
CA TYR A 463 -7.81 -33.07 5.97
C TYR A 463 -7.02 -32.92 7.28
N PHE A 464 -5.73 -33.28 7.27
CA PHE A 464 -4.82 -33.21 8.42
C PHE A 464 -3.46 -32.61 8.06
#